data_AF-A0A7S0R5E8-F1
#
_entry.id   AF-A0A7S0R5E8-F1
#
_cell.length_a   1.000
_cell.length_b   1.000
_cell.length_c   1.000
_cell.angle_alpha   90.00
_cell.angle_beta   90.00
_cell.angle_gamma   90.00
#
_symmetry.space_group_name_H-M   'P 1'
#
loop_
_entity.id
_entity.type
_entity.pdbx_description
1 polymer ?
#
loop_
_entity_poly.entity_id
_entity_poly.type
_entity_poly.pdbx_seq_one_letter_code
_entity_poly.pdbx_strand_id
1 'polypeptide(L)'
;AGEAASDGEGAAMPAAAGSSSRSRHPGKLRRVLAAVVGAALVAAGAACLAFYGGRTWARNWDWLSEERLFVSAQRVCGASAKVQLNSGILARRHGRLAWAAGHFEA
;
A
#
# COMPACT_ATOMS: atom_id res chain seq x y z
N ALA A 1 64.89 -45.01 -65.31
CA ALA A 1 65.22 -43.88 -64.42
C ALA A 1 63.88 -43.24 -64.06
N GLY A 2 63.28 -43.61 -62.93
CA GLY A 2 63.54 -43.06 -61.60
C GLY A 2 62.37 -42.12 -61.28
N GLU A 3 61.32 -42.60 -60.61
CA GLU A 3 61.14 -42.59 -59.15
C GLU A 3 60.76 -41.19 -58.62
N ALA A 4 59.51 -41.03 -58.20
CA ALA A 4 59.12 -40.15 -57.08
C ALA A 4 57.67 -40.47 -56.69
N ALA A 5 57.54 -41.21 -55.60
CA ALA A 5 56.37 -41.19 -54.74
C ALA A 5 56.24 -39.79 -54.10
N SER A 6 55.01 -39.35 -53.86
CA SER A 6 54.72 -38.28 -52.91
C SER A 6 53.50 -38.72 -52.11
N ASP A 7 53.81 -39.24 -50.93
CA ASP A 7 52.90 -39.52 -49.84
C ASP A 7 52.18 -38.26 -49.36
N GLY A 8 51.08 -38.50 -48.65
CA GLY A 8 50.14 -37.50 -48.19
C GLY A 8 50.55 -36.70 -46.96
N GLU A 9 49.82 -35.61 -46.75
CA GLU A 9 49.62 -34.88 -45.50
C GLU A 9 48.33 -34.06 -45.75
N GLY A 10 47.22 -34.23 -45.03
CA GLY A 10 47.15 -34.31 -43.58
C GLY A 10 47.00 -32.90 -42.99
N ALA A 11 45.93 -32.17 -43.32
CA ALA A 11 45.55 -30.97 -42.58
C ALA A 11 44.02 -30.82 -42.57
N ALA A 12 43.39 -31.58 -41.69
CA ALA A 12 42.04 -31.31 -41.24
C ALA A 12 41.98 -29.87 -40.71
N MET A 13 41.20 -29.02 -41.39
CA MET A 13 40.86 -27.69 -40.89
C MET A 13 40.16 -27.83 -39.53
N PRO A 14 40.47 -26.94 -38.57
CA PRO A 14 40.05 -27.10 -37.19
C PRO A 14 38.54 -27.03 -37.09
N ALA A 15 37.97 -27.99 -36.36
CA ALA A 15 36.63 -27.90 -35.82
C ALA A 15 36.52 -26.56 -35.08
N ALA A 16 35.77 -25.61 -35.67
CA ALA A 16 35.38 -24.40 -34.99
C ALA A 16 34.59 -24.83 -33.75
N ALA A 17 35.27 -24.82 -32.61
CA ALA A 17 34.70 -25.06 -31.32
C ALA A 17 33.45 -24.20 -31.22
N GLY A 18 32.30 -24.86 -31.16
CA GLY A 18 31.02 -24.22 -30.95
C GLY A 18 31.13 -23.40 -29.67
N SER A 19 31.33 -22.10 -29.84
CA SER A 19 31.09 -21.09 -28.82
C SER A 19 29.60 -21.14 -28.55
N SER A 20 29.23 -22.07 -27.68
CA SER A 20 27.92 -22.17 -27.07
C SER A 20 27.76 -20.93 -26.22
N SER A 21 27.30 -19.84 -26.86
CA SER A 21 26.89 -18.62 -26.20
C SER A 21 25.69 -19.00 -25.33
N ARG A 22 26.02 -19.31 -24.08
CA ARG A 22 25.05 -19.65 -23.06
C ARG A 22 24.30 -18.36 -22.79
N SER A 23 23.19 -18.15 -23.51
CA SER A 23 22.33 -16.98 -23.37
C SER A 23 21.75 -16.99 -21.95
N ARG A 24 22.46 -16.34 -21.03
CA ARG A 24 21.95 -16.07 -19.68
C ARG A 24 20.77 -15.12 -19.88
N HIS A 25 19.55 -15.65 -19.96
CA HIS A 25 18.31 -14.87 -20.09
C HIS A 25 18.12 -13.94 -18.88
N PRO A 26 18.48 -12.63 -18.96
CA PRO A 26 18.40 -11.71 -17.83
C PRO A 26 16.95 -11.26 -17.58
N GLY A 27 16.06 -11.51 -18.55
CA GLY A 27 14.67 -11.06 -18.53
C GLY A 27 13.76 -11.82 -17.58
N LYS A 28 14.06 -13.08 -17.26
CA LYS A 28 13.21 -13.88 -16.36
C LYS A 28 13.27 -13.34 -14.93
N LEU A 29 14.47 -13.08 -14.42
CA LEU A 29 14.66 -12.52 -13.07
C LEU A 29 14.02 -11.13 -12.95
N ARG A 30 14.23 -10.25 -13.94
CA ARG A 30 13.62 -8.90 -13.94
C ARG A 30 12.09 -8.95 -13.96
N ARG A 31 11.49 -9.88 -14.71
CA ARG A 31 10.03 -10.07 -14.74
C ARG A 31 9.50 -10.60 -13.40
N VAL A 32 10.19 -11.57 -12.78
CA VAL A 32 9.81 -12.09 -11.47
C VAL A 32 9.90 -11.00 -10.41
N LEU A 33 11.00 -10.23 -10.37
CA LEU A 33 11.16 -9.12 -9.43
C LEU A 33 10.08 -8.05 -9.63
N ALA A 34 9.79 -7.67 -10.88
CA ALA A 34 8.72 -6.72 -11.17
C ALA A 34 7.34 -7.23 -10.72
N ALA A 35 7.05 -8.52 -10.92
CA ALA A 35 5.82 -9.13 -10.46
C ALA A 35 5.71 -9.16 -8.92
N VAL A 36 6.81 -9.48 -8.22
CA VAL A 36 6.86 -9.47 -6.75
C VAL A 36 6.66 -8.07 -6.20
N VAL A 37 7.34 -7.06 -6.77
CA VAL A 37 7.15 -5.66 -6.37
C VAL A 37 5.72 -5.21 -6.64
N GLY A 38 5.16 -5.53 -7.81
CA GLY A 38 3.77 -5.22 -8.14
C GLY A 38 2.78 -5.85 -7.15
N ALA A 39 2.95 -7.13 -6.84
CA ALA A 39 2.12 -7.83 -5.86
C ALA A 39 2.24 -7.22 -4.46
N ALA A 40 3.46 -6.85 -4.04
CA ALA A 40 3.69 -6.19 -2.76
C ALA A 40 3.00 -4.83 -2.67
N LEU A 41 3.04 -4.02 -3.74
CA LEU A 41 2.34 -2.74 -3.79
C LEU A 41 0.83 -2.90 -3.76
N VAL A 42 0.28 -3.88 -4.49
CA VAL A 42 -1.15 -4.21 -4.44
C VAL A 42 -1.56 -4.64 -3.03
N ALA A 43 -0.79 -5.53 -2.40
CA ALA A 43 -1.06 -5.97 -1.04
C ALA A 43 -1.01 -4.81 -0.03
N ALA A 44 -0.02 -3.93 -0.15
CA ALA A 44 0.09 -2.73 0.69
C ALA A 44 -1.10 -1.77 0.47
N GLY A 45 -1.49 -1.53 -0.79
CA GLY A 45 -2.66 -0.72 -1.13
C GLY A 45 -3.96 -1.30 -0.58
N ALA A 46 -4.17 -2.60 -0.73
CA ALA A 46 -5.33 -3.30 -0.19
C ALA A 46 -5.37 -3.24 1.34
N ALA A 47 -4.22 -3.41 2.01
CA ALA A 47 -4.12 -3.28 3.47
C ALA A 47 -4.48 -1.86 3.94
N CYS A 48 -3.97 -0.82 3.26
CA CYS A 48 -4.34 0.57 3.54
C CYS A 48 -5.85 0.78 3.38
N LEU A 49 -6.43 0.34 2.26
CA LEU A 49 -7.87 0.46 2.01
C LEU A 49 -8.71 -0.27 3.06
N ALA A 50 -8.33 -1.50 3.42
CA ALA A 50 -9.02 -2.27 4.45
C ALA A 50 -8.94 -1.57 5.82
N PHE A 51 -7.77 -1.03 6.18
CA PHE A 51 -7.57 -0.32 7.45
C PHE A 51 -8.41 0.96 7.53
N TYR A 52 -8.33 1.83 6.52
CA TYR A 52 -9.09 3.08 6.51
C TYR A 52 -10.58 2.85 6.28
N GLY A 53 -10.95 1.85 5.48
CA GLY A 53 -12.34 1.40 5.33
C GLY A 53 -12.92 0.91 6.65
N GLY A 54 -12.18 0.08 7.39
CA GLY A 54 -12.57 -0.37 8.74
C GLY A 54 -12.72 0.78 9.73
N ARG A 55 -11.77 1.74 9.75
CA ARG A 55 -11.90 2.96 10.57
C ARG A 55 -13.12 3.79 10.20
N THR A 56 -13.40 3.93 8.91
CA THR A 56 -14.54 4.70 8.41
C THR A 56 -15.86 4.03 8.81
N TRP A 57 -15.95 2.71 8.65
CA TRP A 57 -17.09 1.92 9.12
C TRP A 57 -17.29 2.06 10.64
N ALA A 58 -16.21 2.00 11.42
CA ALA A 58 -16.29 2.17 12.87
C ALA A 58 -16.81 3.56 13.29
N ARG A 59 -16.49 4.62 12.54
CA ARG A 59 -17.03 5.96 12.79
C ARG A 59 -18.54 6.08 12.56
N ASN A 60 -19.17 5.17 11.82
CA ASN A 60 -20.62 5.17 11.66
C ASN A 60 -21.35 5.00 13.01
N TRP A 61 -20.71 4.38 14.00
CA TRP A 61 -21.24 4.27 15.36
C TRP A 61 -21.38 5.61 16.09
N ASP A 62 -20.62 6.64 15.68
CA ASP A 62 -20.73 7.99 16.23
C ASP A 62 -22.08 8.65 15.85
N TRP A 63 -22.68 8.21 14.73
CA TRP A 63 -23.93 8.77 14.19
C TRP A 63 -25.20 8.19 14.82
N LEU A 64 -25.09 7.18 15.66
CA LEU A 64 -26.27 6.52 16.25
C LEU A 64 -27.07 7.40 17.22
N SER A 65 -26.45 8.44 17.76
CA SER A 65 -27.05 9.29 18.78
C SER A 65 -26.43 10.68 18.73
N GLU A 66 -27.21 11.71 19.05
CA GLU A 66 -26.71 13.09 19.14
C GLU A 66 -25.53 13.20 20.13
N GLU A 67 -25.55 12.45 21.22
CA GLU A 67 -24.50 12.43 22.24
C GLU A 67 -23.16 11.97 21.68
N ARG A 68 -23.14 10.80 21.04
CA ARG A 68 -21.92 10.26 20.42
C ARG A 68 -21.40 11.18 19.32
N LEU A 69 -22.30 11.73 18.51
CA LEU A 69 -21.94 12.66 17.45
C LEU A 69 -21.24 13.90 18.02
N PHE A 70 -21.82 14.56 19.02
CA PHE A 70 -21.21 15.76 19.59
C PHE A 70 -19.99 15.47 20.45
N VAL A 71 -19.92 14.33 21.14
CA VAL A 71 -18.70 13.89 21.84
C VAL A 71 -17.55 13.66 20.85
N SER A 72 -17.82 13.03 19.70
CA SER A 72 -16.81 12.85 18.66
C SER A 72 -16.38 14.18 18.03
N ALA A 73 -17.32 15.10 17.81
CA ALA A 73 -17.04 16.44 17.30
C ALA A 73 -16.17 17.25 18.27
N GLN A 74 -16.43 17.21 19.58
CA GLN A 74 -15.62 17.87 20.60
C GLN A 74 -14.15 17.44 20.56
N ARG A 75 -13.87 16.17 20.25
CA ARG A 75 -12.49 15.66 20.15
C ARG A 75 -11.71 16.25 18.97
N VAL A 76 -12.40 16.65 17.90
CA VAL A 76 -11.78 17.17 16.66
C VAL A 76 -11.77 18.69 16.65
N CYS A 77 -12.87 19.32 17.06
CA CYS A 77 -13.07 20.77 17.01
C CYS A 77 -13.67 21.29 18.32
N GLY A 78 -13.00 20.98 19.44
CA GLY A 78 -13.43 21.37 20.78
C GLY A 78 -13.65 22.88 20.96
N ALA A 79 -12.86 23.74 20.32
CA ALA A 79 -13.04 25.20 20.41
C ALA A 79 -14.11 25.76 19.46
N SER A 80 -14.81 24.92 18.68
CA SER A 80 -15.83 25.40 17.76
C SER A 80 -17.08 25.87 18.52
N ALA A 81 -17.44 27.15 18.38
CA ALA A 81 -18.64 27.71 18.97
C ALA A 81 -19.91 26.90 18.66
N LYS A 82 -20.02 26.33 17.45
CA LYS A 82 -21.16 25.48 17.06
C LYS A 82 -21.17 24.16 17.81
N VAL A 83 -20.00 23.54 18.01
CA VAL A 83 -19.88 22.29 18.79
C VAL A 83 -20.18 22.54 20.25
N GLN A 84 -19.67 23.63 20.81
CA GLN A 84 -19.93 24.06 22.19
C GLN A 84 -21.43 24.32 22.40
N LEU A 85 -22.05 25.14 21.55
CA LEU A 85 -23.49 25.42 21.61
C LEU A 85 -24.35 24.14 21.54
N ASN A 86 -24.10 23.27 20.56
CA ASN A 86 -24.88 22.04 20.41
C ASN A 86 -24.68 21.08 21.58
N SER A 87 -23.46 21.00 22.13
CA SER A 87 -23.15 20.20 23.31
C SER A 87 -23.86 20.74 24.56
N GLY A 88 -23.91 22.06 24.74
CA GLY A 88 -24.65 22.71 25.81
C GLY A 88 -26.17 22.50 25.71
N ILE A 89 -26.74 22.58 24.50
CA ILE A 89 -28.17 22.27 24.27
C ILE A 89 -28.48 20.82 24.65
N LEU A 90 -27.63 19.89 24.21
CA LEU A 90 -27.77 18.46 24.52
C LEU A 90 -27.66 18.22 26.03
N ALA A 91 -26.67 18.82 26.70
CA ALA A 91 -26.51 18.76 28.14
C ALA A 91 -27.78 19.23 28.87
N ARG A 92 -28.37 20.35 28.42
CA ARG A 92 -29.62 20.90 28.96
C ARG A 92 -30.81 19.96 28.79
N ARG A 93 -30.96 19.33 27.61
CA ARG A 93 -32.03 18.33 27.36
C ARG A 93 -31.98 17.14 28.33
N HIS A 94 -30.78 16.79 28.79
CA HIS A 94 -30.55 15.73 29.78
C HIS A 94 -30.56 16.21 31.24
N GLY A 95 -30.97 17.45 31.51
CA GLY A 95 -31.01 18.02 32.86
C GLY A 95 -29.62 18.32 33.47
N ARG A 96 -28.54 18.24 32.69
CA ARG A 96 -27.16 18.48 33.14
C ARG A 96 -26.81 19.97 33.07
N LEU A 97 -27.48 20.79 33.87
CA LEU A 97 -27.42 22.26 33.76
C LEU A 97 -26.02 22.85 33.99
N ALA A 98 -25.28 22.37 34.99
CA ALA A 98 -23.92 22.85 35.25
C ALA A 98 -22.96 22.56 34.08
N TRP A 99 -23.12 21.39 33.45
CA TRP A 99 -22.31 21.02 32.29
C TRP A 99 -22.72 21.82 31.04
N ALA A 100 -24.01 22.12 30.89
CA ALA A 100 -24.51 22.98 29.83
C ALA A 100 -23.95 24.41 29.93
N ALA A 101 -23.89 24.98 31.13
CA ALA A 101 -23.34 26.32 31.36
C ALA A 101 -21.87 26.41 30.92
N GLY A 102 -21.04 25.45 31.32
CA GLY A 102 -19.63 25.40 30.89
C GLY A 102 -19.46 25.35 29.36
N HIS A 103 -20.39 24.73 28.64
CA HIS A 103 -20.41 24.73 27.18
C HIS A 103 -20.88 26.05 26.55
N PHE A 104 -21.67 26.86 27.26
CA PHE A 104 -22.12 28.17 26.76
C PHE A 104 -21.12 29.29 27.03
N GLU A 105 -20.23 29.10 27.99
CA GLU A 105 -19.20 30.06 28.41
C GLU A 105 -17.82 29.82 27.76
N ALA A 106 -17.63 28.65 27.12
CA ALA A 106 -16.40 28.26 26.42
C ALA A 106 -16.25 28.92 25.04
#